data_AF-A0AAV0F2G4-F1
#
_entry.id   AF-A0AAV0F2G4-F1
#
_cell.length_a   1.000
_cell.length_b   1.000
_cell.length_c   1.000
_cell.angle_alpha   90.00
_cell.angle_beta   90.00
_cell.angle_gamma   90.00
#
_symmetry.space_group_name_H-M   'P 1'
#
loop_
_entity.id
_entity.type
_entity.pdbx_description
1 polymer ?
#
loop_
_entity_poly.entity_id
_entity_poly.type
_entity_poly.pdbx_seq_one_letter_code
_entity_poly.pdbx_strand_id
1 'polypeptide(L)'
;MLQEENENLREKLRIAEENFREAEARVMEFEKQVAAVGKGVSLEAKLLNRKEASLRQREAALKEAKSKEGVDAELATLRSGVMNAKKEADSVNDKLQVTQSEVKSLRSMTQRMVLTQNEMEEVVLKRCWLARYWGLAAQYGICVDIAVTKHEYWSSFAPLPFEIVLSAGQKAKEEYSQTGDDNPERGKHVQDLSDLTGESNIETMLLVEMGLKELTTLKVEDAIVVALAQQRHINSSRLSISDLKSPASDPKYMEAVELSPEESEDVLFKEAWLTYFWRRAKTQGIEEEIANKRLQFWIGRSSQSPTSYDAVDVEQGLMELRKLGIERRLWEASRKETEDHDSSLTGN
;
A
#
# COMPACT_ATOMS: atom_id res chain seq x y z
N MET A 1 130.19 9.56 71.62
CA MET A 1 129.44 10.63 70.93
C MET A 1 129.53 10.52 69.40
N LEU A 2 130.68 10.73 68.75
CA LEU A 2 130.76 10.75 67.26
C LEU A 2 130.41 9.45 66.52
N GLN A 3 130.61 8.28 67.14
CA GLN A 3 130.33 6.99 66.52
C GLN A 3 128.82 6.64 66.52
N GLU A 4 128.12 7.09 67.55
CA GLU A 4 126.68 6.92 67.73
C GLU A 4 125.89 7.87 66.81
N GLU A 5 126.41 9.08 66.59
CA GLU A 5 125.85 10.03 65.60
C GLU A 5 125.99 9.53 64.16
N ASN A 6 127.09 8.83 63.82
CA ASN A 6 127.30 8.26 62.50
C ASN A 6 126.35 7.10 62.20
N GLU A 7 126.11 6.21 63.18
CA GLU A 7 125.10 5.14 63.10
C GLU A 7 123.68 5.73 62.99
N ASN A 8 123.36 6.78 63.77
CA ASN A 8 122.08 7.49 63.70
C ASN A 8 121.81 8.10 62.31
N LEU A 9 122.84 8.68 61.67
CA LEU A 9 122.73 9.25 60.33
C LEU A 9 122.55 8.17 59.26
N ARG A 10 123.22 7.03 59.38
CA ARG A 10 123.02 5.89 58.46
C ARG A 10 121.62 5.31 58.55
N GLU A 11 121.09 5.19 59.76
CA GLU A 11 119.72 4.71 59.96
C GLU A 11 118.68 5.71 59.44
N LYS A 12 118.88 7.02 59.65
CA LYS A 12 118.02 8.06 59.05
C LYS A 12 118.08 8.07 57.52
N LEU A 13 119.25 7.82 56.94
CA LEU A 13 119.40 7.68 55.49
C LEU A 13 118.62 6.47 54.97
N ARG A 14 118.74 5.32 55.63
CA ARG A 14 118.00 4.09 55.28
C ARG A 14 116.49 4.31 55.33
N ILE A 15 115.98 4.93 56.40
CA ILE A 15 114.56 5.28 56.55
C ILE A 15 114.13 6.27 55.46
N ALA A 16 114.95 7.26 55.11
CA ALA A 16 114.64 8.22 54.05
C ALA A 16 114.61 7.56 52.66
N GLU A 17 115.52 6.63 52.35
CA GLU A 17 115.54 5.85 51.10
C GLU A 17 114.36 4.88 50.98
N GLU A 18 113.93 4.29 52.09
CA GLU A 18 112.74 3.43 52.14
C GLU A 18 111.47 4.27 51.92
N ASN A 19 111.35 5.42 52.61
CA ASN A 19 110.27 6.38 52.40
C ASN A 19 110.24 6.93 50.96
N PHE A 20 111.41 7.16 50.35
CA PHE A 20 111.50 7.62 48.96
C PHE A 20 111.01 6.54 48.00
N ARG A 21 111.43 5.28 48.18
CA ARG A 21 110.94 4.15 47.37
C ARG A 21 109.45 3.94 47.52
N GLU A 22 108.89 4.08 48.72
CA GLU A 22 107.44 4.03 48.94
C GLU A 22 106.70 5.22 48.31
N ALA A 23 107.29 6.42 48.31
CA ALA A 23 106.71 7.59 47.63
C ALA A 23 106.73 7.42 46.10
N GLU A 24 107.82 6.90 45.54
CA GLU A 24 107.96 6.63 44.11
C GLU A 24 106.98 5.55 43.64
N ALA A 25 106.80 4.47 44.40
CA ALA A 25 105.79 3.45 44.11
C ALA A 25 104.36 4.02 44.13
N ARG A 26 104.06 4.94 45.05
CA ARG A 26 102.77 5.65 45.09
C ARG A 26 102.57 6.58 43.90
N VAL A 27 103.61 7.30 43.47
CA VAL A 27 103.54 8.17 42.27
C VAL A 27 103.28 7.33 41.02
N MET A 28 103.99 6.21 40.86
CA MET A 28 103.77 5.30 39.73
C MET A 28 102.35 4.72 39.70
N GLU A 29 101.78 4.38 40.86
CA GLU A 29 100.39 3.92 40.94
C GLU A 29 99.39 5.06 40.64
N PHE A 30 99.66 6.29 41.10
CA PHE A 30 98.83 7.45 40.74
C PHE A 30 98.89 7.78 39.25
N GLU A 31 100.06 7.73 38.61
CA GLU A 31 100.19 7.93 37.16
C GLU A 31 99.39 6.89 36.38
N LYS A 32 99.39 5.63 36.84
CA LYS A 32 98.57 4.57 36.25
C LYS A 32 97.07 4.83 36.40
N GLN A 33 96.62 5.31 37.56
CA GLN A 33 95.24 5.70 37.78
C GLN A 33 94.83 6.92 36.95
N VAL A 34 95.69 7.94 36.85
CA VAL A 34 95.48 9.13 36.01
C VAL A 34 95.39 8.74 34.54
N ALA A 35 96.24 7.83 34.06
CA ALA A 35 96.18 7.31 32.70
C ALA A 35 94.89 6.49 32.44
N ALA A 36 94.42 5.72 33.42
CA ALA A 36 93.16 4.99 33.33
C ALA A 36 91.94 5.93 33.27
N VAL A 37 91.92 6.97 34.14
CA VAL A 37 90.88 8.01 34.13
C VAL A 37 90.90 8.79 32.81
N GLY A 38 92.08 9.17 32.32
CA GLY A 38 92.24 9.87 31.03
C GLY A 38 91.69 9.07 29.84
N LYS A 39 91.88 7.75 29.83
CA LYS A 39 91.27 6.85 28.82
C LYS A 39 89.75 6.78 28.96
N GLY A 40 89.22 6.73 30.19
CA GLY A 40 87.78 6.76 30.47
C GLY A 40 87.12 8.03 29.93
N VAL A 41 87.67 9.20 30.27
CA VAL A 41 87.17 10.51 29.80
C VAL A 41 87.23 10.61 28.27
N SER A 42 88.29 10.09 27.63
CA SER A 42 88.40 10.08 26.17
C SER A 42 87.33 9.22 25.48
N LEU A 43 87.00 8.06 26.06
CA LEU A 43 85.94 7.19 25.54
C LEU A 43 84.55 7.81 25.72
N GLU A 44 84.31 8.46 26.86
CA GLU A 44 83.06 9.17 27.14
C GLU A 44 82.83 10.33 26.16
N ALA A 45 83.86 11.14 25.88
CA ALA A 45 83.78 12.22 24.90
C ALA A 45 83.44 11.71 23.48
N LYS A 46 84.01 10.57 23.07
CA LYS A 46 83.69 9.94 21.76
C LYS A 46 82.26 9.43 21.69
N LEU A 47 81.76 8.84 22.78
CA LEU A 47 80.36 8.39 22.87
C LEU A 47 79.39 9.58 22.83
N LEU A 48 79.72 10.67 23.51
CA LEU A 48 78.92 11.88 23.55
C LEU A 48 78.85 12.54 22.16
N ASN A 49 79.98 12.69 21.47
CA ASN A 49 80.02 13.18 20.09
C ASN A 49 79.17 12.33 19.12
N ARG A 50 79.19 10.99 19.26
CA ARG A 50 78.34 10.10 18.44
C ARG A 50 76.85 10.28 18.75
N LYS A 51 76.48 10.41 20.02
CA LYS A 51 75.09 10.68 20.42
C LYS A 51 74.61 12.03 19.90
N GLU A 52 75.44 13.06 19.99
CA GLU A 52 75.14 14.40 19.49
C GLU A 52 74.95 14.42 17.97
N ALA A 53 75.83 13.72 17.22
CA ALA A 53 75.68 13.58 15.78
C ALA A 53 74.37 12.83 15.40
N SER A 54 74.04 11.76 16.12
CA SER A 54 72.79 11.01 15.91
C SER A 54 71.54 11.84 16.24
N LEU A 55 71.62 12.71 17.26
CA LEU A 55 70.54 13.64 17.58
C LEU A 55 70.38 14.72 16.51
N ARG A 56 71.47 15.34 16.05
CA ARG A 56 71.41 16.31 14.93
C ARG A 56 70.82 15.71 13.66
N GLN A 57 71.19 14.47 13.34
CA GLN A 57 70.62 13.77 12.19
C GLN A 57 69.11 13.52 12.36
N ARG A 58 68.66 13.12 13.56
CA ARG A 58 67.22 12.98 13.86
C ARG A 58 66.47 14.31 13.80
N GLU A 59 67.06 15.40 14.31
CA GLU A 59 66.46 16.73 14.26
C GLU A 59 66.32 17.25 12.82
N ALA A 60 67.31 17.01 11.96
CA ALA A 60 67.25 17.37 10.55
C ALA A 60 66.14 16.59 9.81
N ALA A 61 66.06 15.28 10.03
CA ALA A 61 64.99 14.44 9.46
C ALA A 61 63.60 14.86 9.95
N LEU A 62 63.47 15.27 11.22
CA LEU A 62 62.23 15.81 11.78
C LEU A 62 61.83 17.14 11.17
N LYS A 63 62.78 18.05 10.93
CA LYS A 63 62.52 19.33 10.26
C LYS A 63 62.11 19.14 8.81
N GLU A 64 62.78 18.25 8.08
CA GLU A 64 62.44 17.94 6.69
C GLU A 64 61.04 17.33 6.58
N ALA A 65 60.69 16.38 7.45
CA ALA A 65 59.36 15.79 7.52
C ALA A 65 58.27 16.83 7.86
N LYS A 66 58.55 17.80 8.75
CA LYS A 66 57.63 18.91 9.06
C LYS A 66 57.49 19.93 7.93
N SER A 67 58.55 20.14 7.13
CA SER A 67 58.53 21.06 5.99
C SER A 67 57.78 20.55 4.77
N LYS A 68 57.32 19.28 4.78
CA LYS A 68 56.43 18.70 3.75
C LYS A 68 54.99 19.23 3.87
N GLU A 69 54.86 20.54 4.01
CA GLU A 69 53.63 21.33 4.16
C GLU A 69 52.68 21.18 2.96
N GLY A 70 53.21 20.81 1.79
CA GLY A 70 52.40 20.46 0.61
C GLY A 70 51.48 19.25 0.82
N VAL A 71 51.90 18.26 1.62
CA VAL A 71 51.05 17.10 1.95
C VAL A 71 49.90 17.53 2.86
N ASP A 72 50.13 18.48 3.76
CA ASP A 72 49.10 18.99 4.68
C ASP A 72 48.07 19.87 3.95
N ALA A 73 48.50 20.65 2.96
CA ALA A 73 47.61 21.44 2.09
C ALA A 73 46.77 20.57 1.15
N GLU A 74 47.35 19.53 0.57
CA GLU A 74 46.62 18.52 -0.23
C GLU A 74 45.63 17.74 0.64
N LEU A 75 46.03 17.32 1.85
CA LEU A 75 45.13 16.69 2.82
C LEU A 75 43.98 17.62 3.23
N ALA A 76 44.23 18.93 3.42
CA ALA A 76 43.19 19.90 3.72
C ALA A 76 42.21 20.06 2.54
N THR A 77 42.72 20.13 1.32
CA THR A 77 41.91 20.23 0.09
C THR A 77 41.06 18.98 -0.11
N LEU A 78 41.65 17.79 0.08
CA LEU A 78 40.93 16.50 0.03
C LEU A 78 39.86 16.41 1.12
N ARG A 79 40.15 16.83 2.35
CA ARG A 79 39.16 16.87 3.45
C ARG A 79 38.00 17.79 3.13
N SER A 80 38.26 18.98 2.57
CA SER A 80 37.20 19.89 2.12
C SER A 80 36.38 19.27 0.98
N GLY A 81 37.04 18.62 0.02
CA GLY A 81 36.38 17.89 -1.07
C GLY A 81 35.48 16.78 -0.56
N VAL A 82 35.94 15.96 0.39
CA VAL A 82 35.15 14.92 1.04
C VAL A 82 33.97 15.50 1.81
N MET A 83 34.15 16.62 2.52
CA MET A 83 33.06 17.26 3.25
C MET A 83 31.99 17.82 2.29
N ASN A 84 32.39 18.41 1.16
CA ASN A 84 31.46 18.90 0.15
C ASN A 84 30.74 17.75 -0.55
N ALA A 85 31.46 16.70 -0.97
CA ALA A 85 30.87 15.50 -1.56
C ALA A 85 29.90 14.82 -0.59
N LYS A 86 30.17 14.83 0.72
CA LYS A 86 29.26 14.33 1.74
C LYS A 86 27.98 15.17 1.82
N LYS A 87 28.09 16.50 1.86
CA LYS A 87 26.92 17.39 1.86
C LYS A 87 26.08 17.24 0.60
N GLU A 88 26.72 17.07 -0.56
CA GLU A 88 26.04 16.80 -1.83
C GLU A 88 25.36 15.43 -1.81
N ALA A 89 26.02 14.39 -1.28
CA ALA A 89 25.43 13.06 -1.10
C ALA A 89 24.22 13.10 -0.16
N ASP A 90 24.31 13.82 0.97
CA ASP A 90 23.21 14.01 1.90
C ASP A 90 22.05 14.74 1.20
N SER A 91 22.32 15.81 0.45
CA SER A 91 21.28 16.51 -0.33
C SER A 91 20.63 15.65 -1.41
N VAL A 92 21.41 14.80 -2.10
CA VAL A 92 20.88 13.87 -3.10
C VAL A 92 20.04 12.78 -2.42
N ASN A 93 20.46 12.29 -1.26
CA ASN A 93 19.70 11.32 -0.49
C ASN A 93 18.36 11.89 -0.01
N ASP A 94 18.33 13.13 0.48
CA ASP A 94 17.09 13.82 0.86
C ASP A 94 16.14 13.95 -0.32
N LYS A 95 16.66 14.37 -1.49
CA LYS A 95 15.87 14.44 -2.74
C LYS A 95 15.35 13.08 -3.17
N LEU A 96 16.16 12.02 -3.02
CA LEU A 96 15.76 10.65 -3.36
C LEU A 96 14.63 10.17 -2.45
N GLN A 97 14.68 10.46 -1.15
CA GLN A 97 13.59 10.10 -0.23
C GLN A 97 12.29 10.83 -0.57
N VAL A 98 12.37 12.13 -0.90
CA VAL A 98 11.21 12.90 -1.34
C VAL A 98 10.61 12.31 -2.62
N THR A 99 11.42 12.11 -3.67
CA THR A 99 10.92 11.55 -4.93
C THR A 99 10.40 10.12 -4.76
N GLN A 100 11.02 9.31 -3.90
CA GLN A 100 10.52 7.97 -3.56
C GLN A 100 9.14 8.04 -2.88
N SER A 101 8.93 9.00 -1.98
CA SER A 101 7.62 9.22 -1.34
C SER A 101 6.55 9.68 -2.35
N GLU A 102 6.91 10.56 -3.29
CA GLU A 102 6.03 11.01 -4.37
C GLU A 102 5.67 9.86 -5.32
N VAL A 103 6.65 9.05 -5.73
CA VAL A 103 6.43 7.86 -6.57
C VAL A 103 5.53 6.86 -5.84
N LYS A 104 5.72 6.66 -4.53
CA LYS A 104 4.86 5.77 -3.73
C LYS A 104 3.43 6.30 -3.67
N SER A 105 3.25 7.61 -3.49
CA SER A 105 1.93 8.27 -3.53
C SER A 105 1.26 8.15 -4.90
N LEU A 106 1.99 8.41 -5.98
CA LEU A 106 1.46 8.30 -7.35
C LEU A 106 1.07 6.87 -7.68
N ARG A 107 1.88 5.88 -7.30
CA ARG A 107 1.57 4.46 -7.49
C ARG A 107 0.29 4.06 -6.76
N SER A 108 0.13 4.48 -5.50
CA SER A 108 -1.10 4.27 -4.72
C SER A 108 -2.31 4.94 -5.38
N MET A 109 -2.15 6.15 -5.91
CA MET A 109 -3.21 6.84 -6.64
C MET A 109 -3.63 6.10 -7.92
N THR A 110 -2.67 5.67 -8.74
CA THR A 110 -2.92 4.91 -9.97
C THR A 110 -3.59 3.57 -9.67
N GLN A 111 -3.14 2.84 -8.65
CA GLN A 111 -3.77 1.59 -8.25
C GLN A 111 -5.20 1.81 -7.78
N ARG A 112 -5.48 2.93 -7.11
CA ARG A 112 -6.84 3.29 -6.73
C ARG A 112 -7.75 3.66 -7.91
N MET A 113 -7.20 3.95 -9.09
CA MET A 113 -8.01 4.17 -10.29
C MET A 113 -8.51 2.85 -10.90
N VAL A 114 -7.87 1.73 -10.59
CA VAL A 114 -8.27 0.41 -11.08
C VAL A 114 -9.42 -0.13 -10.22
N LEU A 115 -10.48 -0.60 -10.89
CA LEU A 115 -11.64 -1.21 -10.25
C LEU A 115 -11.34 -2.66 -9.85
N THR A 116 -11.80 -3.05 -8.67
CA THR A 116 -11.78 -4.46 -8.25
C THR A 116 -12.80 -5.28 -9.03
N GLN A 117 -12.70 -6.61 -9.00
CA GLN A 117 -13.68 -7.49 -9.67
C GLN A 117 -15.11 -7.23 -9.17
N ASN A 118 -15.28 -7.04 -7.86
CA ASN A 118 -16.60 -6.74 -7.27
C ASN A 118 -17.13 -5.37 -7.71
N GLU A 119 -16.26 -4.38 -7.87
CA GLU A 119 -16.61 -3.06 -8.41
C GLU A 119 -16.99 -3.14 -9.90
N MET A 120 -16.29 -3.98 -10.68
CA MET A 120 -16.62 -4.23 -12.09
C MET A 120 -17.98 -4.90 -12.26
N GLU A 121 -18.29 -5.92 -11.45
CA GLU A 121 -19.63 -6.54 -11.45
C GLU A 121 -20.72 -5.50 -11.20
N GLU A 122 -20.50 -4.57 -10.27
CA GLU A 122 -21.45 -3.49 -9.97
C GLU A 122 -21.64 -2.54 -11.15
N VAL A 123 -20.55 -2.14 -11.82
CA VAL A 123 -20.61 -1.30 -13.02
C VAL A 123 -21.45 -1.96 -14.11
N VAL A 124 -21.27 -3.26 -14.32
CA VAL A 124 -22.05 -4.04 -15.31
C VAL A 124 -23.53 -4.06 -14.93
N LEU A 125 -23.87 -4.35 -13.67
CA LEU A 125 -25.26 -4.34 -13.21
C LEU A 125 -25.89 -2.96 -13.39
N LYS A 126 -25.20 -1.88 -13.02
CA LYS A 126 -25.67 -0.49 -13.18
C LYS A 126 -25.89 -0.12 -14.64
N ARG A 127 -25.04 -0.57 -15.56
CA ARG A 127 -25.27 -0.44 -17.02
C ARG A 127 -26.52 -1.18 -17.46
N CYS A 128 -26.75 -2.39 -16.95
CA CYS A 128 -27.95 -3.17 -17.27
C CYS A 128 -29.22 -2.46 -16.80
N TRP A 129 -29.19 -1.89 -15.59
CA TRP A 129 -30.27 -1.04 -15.08
C TRP A 129 -30.54 0.13 -16.03
N LEU A 130 -29.51 0.92 -16.34
CA LEU A 130 -29.64 2.05 -17.26
C LEU A 130 -30.19 1.64 -18.63
N ALA A 131 -29.67 0.57 -19.24
CA ALA A 131 -30.12 0.08 -20.53
C ALA A 131 -31.61 -0.33 -20.51
N ARG A 132 -32.03 -1.09 -19.48
CA ARG A 132 -33.41 -1.54 -19.31
C ARG A 132 -34.37 -0.37 -19.13
N TYR A 133 -34.11 0.52 -18.17
CA TYR A 133 -35.06 1.59 -17.85
C TYR A 133 -35.11 2.68 -18.93
N TRP A 134 -34.00 3.01 -19.59
CA TRP A 134 -34.09 3.89 -20.77
C TRP A 134 -34.83 3.22 -21.94
N GLY A 135 -34.72 1.90 -22.10
CA GLY A 135 -35.49 1.14 -23.09
C GLY A 135 -37.00 1.17 -22.81
N LEU A 136 -37.40 0.91 -21.56
CA LEU A 136 -38.78 1.04 -21.12
C LEU A 136 -39.28 2.48 -21.28
N ALA A 137 -38.46 3.48 -20.96
CA ALA A 137 -38.81 4.88 -21.16
C ALA A 137 -39.10 5.19 -22.64
N ALA A 138 -38.25 4.70 -23.54
CA ALA A 138 -38.45 4.86 -24.98
C ALA A 138 -39.75 4.17 -25.46
N GLN A 139 -40.02 2.96 -24.98
CA GLN A 139 -41.23 2.20 -25.31
C GLN A 139 -42.52 2.89 -24.85
N TYR A 140 -42.50 3.48 -23.66
CA TYR A 140 -43.67 4.14 -23.06
C TYR A 140 -43.76 5.65 -23.35
N GLY A 141 -42.84 6.19 -24.17
CA GLY A 141 -42.86 7.61 -24.54
C GLY A 141 -42.51 8.54 -23.37
N ILE A 142 -41.70 8.09 -22.42
CA ILE A 142 -41.18 8.87 -21.30
C ILE A 142 -39.87 9.52 -21.74
N CYS A 143 -39.72 10.83 -21.52
CA CYS A 143 -38.53 11.59 -21.94
C CYS A 143 -38.18 11.37 -23.43
N VAL A 144 -39.18 11.48 -24.32
CA VAL A 144 -39.13 11.13 -25.75
C VAL A 144 -37.89 11.67 -26.47
N ASP A 145 -37.45 12.89 -26.15
CA ASP A 145 -36.33 13.55 -26.81
C ASP A 145 -34.97 12.87 -26.57
N ILE A 146 -34.83 12.11 -25.48
CA ILE A 146 -33.55 11.53 -25.05
C ILE A 146 -33.60 10.01 -24.81
N ALA A 147 -34.77 9.43 -24.59
CA ALA A 147 -34.86 8.04 -24.13
C ALA A 147 -34.28 7.04 -25.14
N VAL A 148 -34.52 7.24 -26.44
CA VAL A 148 -33.97 6.39 -27.51
C VAL A 148 -32.46 6.45 -27.54
N THR A 149 -31.88 7.66 -27.57
CA THR A 149 -30.42 7.83 -27.68
C THR A 149 -29.70 7.34 -26.41
N LYS A 150 -30.31 7.53 -25.24
CA LYS A 150 -29.81 6.97 -23.97
C LYS A 150 -29.89 5.46 -23.94
N HIS A 151 -30.99 4.87 -24.40
CA HIS A 151 -31.16 3.43 -24.49
C HIS A 151 -30.12 2.81 -25.44
N GLU A 152 -29.92 3.37 -26.63
CA GLU A 152 -28.91 2.91 -27.59
C GLU A 152 -27.49 2.97 -26.98
N TYR A 153 -27.16 4.08 -26.31
CA TYR A 153 -25.87 4.24 -25.64
C TYR A 153 -25.65 3.18 -24.55
N TRP A 154 -26.58 3.02 -23.60
CA TRP A 154 -26.40 2.08 -22.50
C TRP A 154 -26.49 0.62 -22.94
N SER A 155 -27.34 0.30 -23.93
CA SER A 155 -27.45 -1.05 -24.50
C SER A 155 -26.18 -1.46 -25.25
N SER A 156 -25.39 -0.52 -25.77
CA SER A 156 -24.09 -0.85 -26.36
C SER A 156 -23.10 -1.46 -25.35
N PHE A 157 -23.26 -1.15 -24.06
CA PHE A 157 -22.45 -1.72 -22.97
C PHE A 157 -23.14 -2.88 -22.24
N ALA A 158 -24.46 -3.02 -22.37
CA ALA A 158 -25.26 -4.05 -21.74
C ALA A 158 -26.35 -4.55 -22.70
N PRO A 159 -26.00 -5.38 -23.70
CA PRO A 159 -26.93 -5.81 -24.75
C PRO A 159 -27.98 -6.82 -24.26
N LEU A 160 -27.71 -7.51 -23.14
CA LEU A 160 -28.59 -8.50 -22.51
C LEU A 160 -28.82 -8.15 -21.03
N PRO A 161 -29.45 -6.99 -20.74
CA PRO A 161 -29.49 -6.48 -19.38
C PRO A 161 -30.28 -7.39 -18.43
N PHE A 162 -31.35 -8.01 -18.91
CA PHE A 162 -32.23 -8.85 -18.11
C PHE A 162 -31.52 -10.15 -17.69
N GLU A 163 -30.89 -10.82 -18.64
CA GLU A 163 -30.18 -12.09 -18.46
C GLU A 163 -28.99 -11.93 -17.52
N ILE A 164 -28.23 -10.84 -17.66
CA ILE A 164 -27.06 -10.55 -16.82
C ILE A 164 -27.49 -10.36 -15.37
N VAL A 165 -28.50 -9.53 -15.11
CA VAL A 165 -28.96 -9.24 -13.74
C VAL A 165 -29.58 -10.48 -13.10
N LEU A 166 -30.39 -11.25 -13.84
CA LEU A 166 -30.92 -12.53 -13.38
C LEU A 166 -29.82 -13.53 -13.04
N SER A 167 -28.80 -13.65 -13.90
CA SER A 167 -27.67 -14.54 -13.67
C SER A 167 -26.89 -14.14 -12.42
N ALA A 168 -26.70 -12.83 -12.18
CA ALA A 168 -26.04 -12.34 -10.98
C ALA A 168 -26.86 -12.64 -9.71
N GLY A 169 -28.19 -12.47 -9.74
CA GLY A 169 -29.09 -12.85 -8.65
C GLY A 169 -29.08 -14.36 -8.39
N GLN A 170 -29.08 -15.17 -9.45
CA GLN A 170 -29.02 -16.63 -9.35
C GLN A 170 -27.68 -17.10 -8.77
N LYS A 171 -26.55 -16.54 -9.24
CA LYS A 171 -25.21 -16.76 -8.65
C LYS A 171 -25.19 -16.38 -7.17
N ALA A 172 -25.87 -15.30 -6.78
CA ALA A 172 -25.99 -14.90 -5.38
C ALA A 172 -26.74 -15.91 -4.51
N LYS A 173 -27.81 -16.50 -5.05
CA LYS A 173 -28.58 -17.56 -4.40
C LYS A 173 -27.79 -18.88 -4.28
N GLU A 174 -27.06 -19.26 -5.31
CA GLU A 174 -26.26 -20.50 -5.33
C GLU A 174 -25.12 -20.45 -4.31
N GLU A 175 -24.37 -19.35 -4.26
CA GLU A 175 -23.28 -19.17 -3.30
C GLU A 175 -23.79 -19.17 -1.85
N TYR A 176 -24.96 -18.56 -1.59
CA TYR A 176 -25.59 -18.61 -0.27
C TYR A 176 -25.91 -20.04 0.17
N SER A 177 -26.37 -20.88 -0.78
CA SER A 177 -26.71 -22.28 -0.51
C SER A 177 -25.47 -23.17 -0.32
N GLN A 178 -24.36 -22.83 -0.98
CA GLN A 178 -23.08 -23.57 -0.89
C GLN A 178 -22.28 -23.26 0.38
N THR A 179 -22.58 -22.15 1.07
CA THR A 179 -21.89 -21.77 2.32
C THR A 179 -22.13 -22.78 3.48
N GLY A 180 -22.94 -23.83 3.27
CA GLY A 180 -23.12 -24.94 4.21
C GLY A 180 -22.34 -26.24 3.89
N ASP A 181 -21.60 -26.29 2.78
CA ASP A 181 -20.82 -27.47 2.37
C ASP A 181 -19.35 -27.05 2.15
N ASP A 182 -18.46 -27.44 3.06
CA ASP A 182 -17.03 -27.08 3.12
C ASP A 182 -16.23 -27.72 1.97
N ASN A 183 -16.44 -27.27 0.73
CA ASN A 183 -15.56 -27.63 -0.38
C ASN A 183 -15.01 -26.39 -1.11
N PRO A 184 -13.79 -25.94 -0.77
CA PRO A 184 -13.19 -24.69 -1.26
C PRO A 184 -12.74 -24.73 -2.73
N GLU A 185 -12.91 -25.87 -3.43
CA GLU A 185 -12.40 -26.07 -4.80
C GLU A 185 -13.48 -25.87 -5.89
N ARG A 186 -14.78 -25.75 -5.55
CA ARG A 186 -15.85 -25.70 -6.56
C ARG A 186 -16.22 -24.30 -7.04
N GLY A 187 -15.91 -23.25 -6.27
CA GLY A 187 -16.19 -21.85 -6.62
C GLY A 187 -15.31 -21.24 -7.73
N LYS A 188 -14.33 -21.99 -8.24
CA LYS A 188 -13.39 -21.53 -9.27
C LYS A 188 -13.82 -21.83 -10.72
N HIS A 189 -14.98 -22.47 -10.92
CA HIS A 189 -15.43 -22.94 -12.24
C HIS A 189 -16.84 -22.45 -12.61
N VAL A 190 -17.10 -21.15 -12.48
CA VAL A 190 -18.26 -20.53 -13.14
C VAL A 190 -17.74 -19.36 -13.96
N GLN A 191 -17.91 -19.47 -15.28
CA GLN A 191 -17.39 -18.56 -16.29
C GLN A 191 -17.57 -17.09 -15.89
N ASP A 192 -16.47 -16.37 -16.07
CA ASP A 192 -16.25 -15.02 -15.61
C ASP A 192 -17.20 -14.05 -16.33
N LEU A 193 -18.13 -13.44 -15.57
CA LEU A 193 -18.88 -12.27 -16.03
C LEU A 193 -17.92 -11.08 -16.33
N SER A 194 -16.64 -11.20 -15.96
CA SER A 194 -15.57 -10.20 -16.12
C SER A 194 -15.03 -10.07 -17.55
N ASP A 195 -15.19 -11.09 -18.40
CA ASP A 195 -14.61 -11.10 -19.75
C ASP A 195 -15.38 -10.23 -20.76
N LEU A 196 -16.47 -9.60 -20.32
CA LEU A 196 -17.25 -8.68 -21.14
C LEU A 196 -17.05 -7.25 -20.64
N THR A 197 -16.43 -6.47 -21.54
CA THR A 197 -16.41 -5.00 -21.55
C THR A 197 -15.26 -4.37 -20.77
N GLY A 198 -14.08 -4.46 -21.40
CA GLY A 198 -12.85 -3.79 -20.99
C GLY A 198 -13.02 -2.28 -20.83
N GLU A 199 -12.88 -1.85 -19.57
CA GLU A 199 -12.24 -0.62 -19.10
C GLU A 199 -12.40 -0.64 -17.56
N SER A 200 -11.42 -1.22 -16.86
CA SER A 200 -11.42 -1.38 -15.40
C SER A 200 -11.00 -0.11 -14.66
N ASN A 201 -11.45 1.05 -15.14
CA ASN A 201 -11.06 2.36 -14.59
C ASN A 201 -12.23 3.00 -13.83
N ILE A 202 -11.93 3.76 -12.78
CA ILE A 202 -12.91 4.52 -11.98
C ILE A 202 -13.80 5.45 -12.82
N GLU A 203 -13.32 5.90 -13.98
CA GLU A 203 -14.10 6.68 -14.95
C GLU A 203 -15.37 5.95 -15.41
N THR A 204 -15.32 4.63 -15.60
CA THR A 204 -16.50 3.85 -16.00
C THR A 204 -17.54 3.80 -14.89
N MET A 205 -17.09 3.69 -13.63
CA MET A 205 -17.96 3.79 -12.45
C MET A 205 -18.60 5.18 -12.35
N LEU A 206 -17.82 6.26 -12.53
CA LEU A 206 -18.35 7.62 -12.50
C LEU A 206 -19.40 7.87 -13.60
N LEU A 207 -19.16 7.35 -14.80
CA LEU A 207 -20.12 7.45 -15.91
C LEU A 207 -21.45 6.78 -15.58
N VAL A 208 -21.44 5.56 -15.02
CA VAL A 208 -22.70 4.87 -14.64
C VAL A 208 -23.41 5.58 -13.50
N GLU A 209 -22.68 6.09 -12.49
CA GLU A 209 -23.26 6.88 -11.40
C GLU A 209 -23.91 8.17 -11.91
N MET A 210 -23.28 8.85 -12.86
CA MET A 210 -23.87 10.02 -13.53
C MET A 210 -25.16 9.64 -14.28
N GLY A 211 -25.15 8.50 -14.99
CA GLY A 211 -26.34 7.99 -15.68
C GLY A 211 -27.49 7.68 -14.73
N LEU A 212 -27.21 6.98 -13.62
CA LEU A 212 -28.23 6.65 -12.60
C LEU A 212 -28.80 7.91 -11.94
N LYS A 213 -27.93 8.89 -11.66
CA LYS A 213 -28.33 10.18 -11.12
C LYS A 213 -29.23 10.93 -12.10
N GLU A 214 -28.93 10.91 -13.40
CA GLU A 214 -29.78 11.51 -14.43
C GLU A 214 -31.17 10.84 -14.46
N LEU A 215 -31.22 9.51 -14.42
CA LEU A 215 -32.45 8.72 -14.39
C LEU A 215 -33.32 9.10 -13.18
N THR A 216 -32.71 9.19 -11.99
CA THR A 216 -33.38 9.61 -10.75
C THR A 216 -33.85 11.06 -10.83
N THR A 217 -33.02 11.97 -11.36
CA THR A 217 -33.34 13.40 -11.46
C THR A 217 -34.55 13.65 -12.36
N LEU A 218 -34.65 12.87 -13.45
CA LEU A 218 -35.75 12.92 -14.38
C LEU A 218 -36.96 12.06 -13.96
N LYS A 219 -36.84 11.32 -12.85
CA LYS A 219 -37.88 10.43 -12.31
C LYS A 219 -38.39 9.41 -13.33
N VAL A 220 -37.48 8.88 -14.14
CA VAL A 220 -37.82 7.95 -15.22
C VAL A 220 -38.39 6.64 -14.65
N GLU A 221 -37.78 6.11 -13.58
CA GLU A 221 -38.28 4.95 -12.82
C GLU A 221 -39.74 5.15 -12.35
N ASP A 222 -40.02 6.26 -11.65
CA ASP A 222 -41.36 6.56 -11.13
C ASP A 222 -42.39 6.61 -12.27
N ALA A 223 -42.03 7.24 -13.40
CA ALA A 223 -42.89 7.35 -14.57
C ALA A 223 -43.15 5.98 -15.22
N ILE A 224 -42.15 5.09 -15.27
CA ILE A 224 -42.28 3.73 -15.78
C ILE A 224 -43.21 2.91 -14.91
N VAL A 225 -43.08 2.97 -13.58
CA VAL A 225 -43.98 2.27 -12.64
C VAL A 225 -45.44 2.68 -12.88
N VAL A 226 -45.70 3.98 -13.09
CA VAL A 226 -47.04 4.47 -13.42
C VAL A 226 -47.50 3.98 -14.79
N ALA A 227 -46.64 4.00 -15.81
CA ALA A 227 -46.97 3.56 -17.16
C ALA A 227 -47.31 2.06 -17.20
N LEU A 228 -46.54 1.22 -16.48
CA LEU A 228 -46.78 -0.21 -16.34
C LEU A 228 -48.14 -0.48 -15.68
N ALA A 229 -48.43 0.20 -14.57
CA ALA A 229 -49.73 0.08 -13.90
C ALA A 229 -50.89 0.50 -14.81
N GLN A 230 -50.73 1.56 -15.62
CA GLN A 230 -51.73 1.98 -16.60
C GLN A 230 -51.95 0.93 -17.70
N GLN A 231 -50.89 0.29 -18.22
CA GLN A 231 -51.03 -0.80 -19.18
C GLN A 231 -51.79 -1.98 -18.60
N ARG A 232 -51.53 -2.35 -17.34
CA ARG A 232 -52.29 -3.38 -16.63
C ARG A 232 -53.80 -3.08 -16.63
N HIS A 233 -54.18 -1.84 -16.31
CA HIS A 233 -55.58 -1.41 -16.33
C HIS A 233 -56.21 -1.49 -17.74
N ILE A 234 -55.46 -1.12 -18.77
CA ILE A 234 -55.93 -1.19 -20.17
C ILE A 234 -56.12 -2.65 -20.61
N ASN A 235 -55.17 -3.53 -20.27
CA ASN A 235 -55.22 -4.95 -20.62
C ASN A 235 -56.37 -5.67 -19.91
N SER A 236 -56.57 -5.41 -18.61
CA SER A 236 -57.71 -5.92 -17.84
C SER A 236 -59.05 -5.43 -18.39
N SER A 237 -59.13 -4.16 -18.83
CA SER A 237 -60.33 -3.60 -19.45
C SER A 237 -60.63 -4.18 -20.84
N ARG A 238 -59.61 -4.57 -21.61
CA ARG A 238 -59.77 -5.23 -22.92
C ARG A 238 -60.26 -6.67 -22.78
N LEU A 239 -59.78 -7.39 -21.77
CA LEU A 239 -60.23 -8.75 -21.46
C LEU A 239 -61.71 -8.75 -21.02
N SER A 240 -62.11 -7.80 -20.16
CA SER A 240 -63.51 -7.70 -19.71
C SER A 240 -64.51 -7.35 -20.81
N ILE A 241 -64.11 -6.56 -21.82
CA ILE A 241 -64.94 -6.27 -23.00
C ILE A 241 -65.04 -7.48 -23.94
N SER A 242 -64.00 -8.33 -23.99
CA SER A 242 -63.97 -9.53 -24.83
C SER A 242 -64.82 -10.68 -24.27
N ASP A 243 -65.01 -10.71 -22.94
CA ASP A 243 -65.72 -11.77 -22.21
C ASP A 243 -67.23 -11.53 -21.97
N LEU A 244 -67.86 -10.58 -22.68
CA LEU A 244 -69.31 -10.31 -22.64
C LEU A 244 -70.22 -11.48 -23.10
N LYS A 245 -69.70 -12.70 -23.27
CA LYS A 245 -70.45 -13.91 -23.66
C LYS A 245 -70.46 -15.05 -22.63
N SER A 246 -70.01 -14.83 -21.40
CA SER A 246 -70.02 -15.88 -20.37
C SER A 246 -70.82 -15.45 -19.14
N PRO A 247 -71.96 -16.08 -18.80
CA PRO A 247 -72.67 -15.79 -17.57
C PRO A 247 -72.10 -16.62 -16.41
N ALA A 248 -72.00 -15.97 -15.24
CA ALA A 248 -71.74 -16.52 -13.91
C ALA A 248 -70.26 -16.79 -13.52
N SER A 249 -69.67 -15.85 -12.78
CA SER A 249 -68.83 -16.19 -11.63
C SER A 249 -69.06 -15.22 -10.48
N ASP A 250 -69.04 -15.76 -9.26
CA ASP A 250 -69.42 -15.12 -7.99
C ASP A 250 -68.53 -13.91 -7.60
N PRO A 251 -69.09 -12.87 -6.96
CA PRO A 251 -68.36 -11.67 -6.54
C PRO A 251 -67.61 -11.86 -5.20
N LYS A 252 -66.86 -12.96 -5.05
CA LYS A 252 -66.17 -13.29 -3.77
C LYS A 252 -64.71 -13.70 -3.86
N TYR A 253 -64.11 -13.65 -5.04
CA TYR A 253 -62.66 -13.71 -5.18
C TYR A 253 -62.18 -12.34 -5.63
N MET A 254 -61.60 -11.60 -4.69
CA MET A 254 -60.80 -10.43 -5.00
C MET A 254 -59.55 -10.97 -5.70
N GLU A 255 -59.68 -11.15 -7.01
CA GLU A 255 -58.70 -11.72 -7.91
C GLU A 255 -57.40 -10.95 -7.75
N ALA A 256 -56.32 -11.66 -7.39
CA ALA A 256 -54.99 -11.11 -7.42
C ALA A 256 -54.79 -10.59 -8.85
N VAL A 257 -54.72 -9.26 -9.00
CA VAL A 257 -54.58 -8.65 -10.33
C VAL A 257 -53.28 -9.20 -10.93
N GLU A 258 -53.43 -10.01 -11.97
CA GLU A 258 -52.33 -10.64 -12.68
C GLU A 258 -51.44 -9.54 -13.27
N LEU A 259 -50.14 -9.64 -13.03
CA LEU A 259 -49.16 -8.67 -13.54
C LEU A 259 -49.06 -8.79 -15.07
N SER A 260 -48.79 -7.68 -15.76
CA SER A 260 -48.41 -7.78 -17.17
C SER A 260 -47.09 -8.55 -17.32
N PRO A 261 -46.77 -9.12 -18.50
CA PRO A 261 -45.48 -9.74 -18.75
C PRO A 261 -44.31 -8.80 -18.44
N GLU A 262 -44.41 -7.53 -18.87
CA GLU A 262 -43.39 -6.50 -18.64
C GLU A 262 -43.22 -6.17 -17.16
N GLU A 263 -44.32 -6.12 -16.41
CA GLU A 263 -44.29 -5.92 -14.96
C GLU A 263 -43.69 -7.12 -14.25
N SER A 264 -44.03 -8.33 -14.69
CA SER A 264 -43.47 -9.57 -14.13
C SER A 264 -41.97 -9.63 -14.33
N GLU A 265 -41.48 -9.27 -15.52
CA GLU A 265 -40.04 -9.13 -15.79
C GLU A 265 -39.40 -8.04 -14.91
N ASP A 266 -40.07 -6.90 -14.74
CA ASP A 266 -39.54 -5.81 -13.91
C ASP A 266 -39.40 -6.23 -12.44
N VAL A 267 -40.38 -6.97 -11.91
CA VAL A 267 -40.28 -7.58 -10.57
C VAL A 267 -39.10 -8.53 -10.49
N LEU A 268 -38.98 -9.51 -11.40
CA LEU A 268 -37.87 -10.46 -11.39
C LEU A 268 -36.51 -9.79 -11.49
N PHE A 269 -36.41 -8.75 -12.32
CA PHE A 269 -35.20 -7.95 -12.48
C PHE A 269 -34.79 -7.27 -11.16
N LYS A 270 -35.76 -6.65 -10.46
CA LYS A 270 -35.54 -6.01 -9.15
C LYS A 270 -35.27 -7.01 -8.04
N GLU A 271 -35.93 -8.16 -8.03
CA GLU A 271 -35.66 -9.24 -7.08
C GLU A 271 -34.23 -9.76 -7.22
N ALA A 272 -33.76 -9.98 -8.44
CA ALA A 272 -32.40 -10.41 -8.70
C ALA A 272 -31.37 -9.35 -8.26
N TRP A 273 -31.65 -8.07 -8.53
CA TRP A 273 -30.85 -6.94 -8.02
C TRP A 273 -30.74 -6.96 -6.50
N LEU A 274 -31.88 -7.04 -5.81
CA LEU A 274 -31.93 -7.08 -4.35
C LEU A 274 -31.19 -8.29 -3.79
N THR A 275 -31.37 -9.46 -4.40
CA THR A 275 -30.68 -10.70 -4.00
C THR A 275 -29.16 -10.52 -4.10
N TYR A 276 -28.67 -9.95 -5.20
CA TYR A 276 -27.24 -9.69 -5.39
C TYR A 276 -26.68 -8.74 -4.32
N PHE A 277 -27.29 -7.56 -4.15
CA PHE A 277 -26.76 -6.55 -3.23
C PHE A 277 -26.86 -6.96 -1.77
N TRP A 278 -27.95 -7.63 -1.36
CA TRP A 278 -28.05 -8.14 0.02
C TRP A 278 -27.06 -9.27 0.28
N ARG A 279 -26.77 -10.12 -0.72
CA ARG A 279 -25.69 -11.12 -0.60
C ARG A 279 -24.34 -10.46 -0.45
N ARG A 280 -24.03 -9.47 -1.29
CA ARG A 280 -22.75 -8.75 -1.21
C ARG A 280 -22.59 -8.02 0.12
N ALA A 281 -23.66 -7.37 0.61
CA ALA A 281 -23.68 -6.73 1.92
C ALA A 281 -23.39 -7.72 3.06
N LYS A 282 -24.01 -8.91 3.01
CA LYS A 282 -23.74 -9.99 3.97
C LYS A 282 -22.27 -10.43 3.94
N THR A 283 -21.71 -10.70 2.76
CA THR A 283 -20.31 -11.12 2.62
C THR A 283 -19.33 -10.08 3.18
N GLN A 284 -19.67 -8.81 3.05
CA GLN A 284 -18.87 -7.66 3.52
C GLN A 284 -19.18 -7.27 4.98
N GLY A 285 -20.03 -8.02 5.68
CA GLY A 285 -20.41 -7.73 7.07
C GLY A 285 -21.20 -6.42 7.26
N ILE A 286 -21.77 -5.86 6.20
CA ILE A 286 -22.53 -4.60 6.24
C ILE A 286 -23.98 -4.93 6.62
N GLU A 287 -24.43 -4.40 7.76
CA GLU A 287 -25.79 -4.65 8.27
C GLU A 287 -26.12 -6.15 8.33
N GLU A 288 -25.16 -6.97 8.79
CA GLU A 288 -25.15 -8.44 8.61
C GLU A 288 -26.47 -9.13 8.94
N GLU A 289 -27.09 -8.81 10.09
CA GLU A 289 -28.37 -9.39 10.47
C GLU A 289 -29.52 -9.03 9.51
N ILE A 290 -29.56 -7.77 9.06
CA ILE A 290 -30.56 -7.28 8.11
C ILE A 290 -30.30 -7.92 6.75
N ALA A 291 -29.05 -7.88 6.28
CA ALA A 291 -28.64 -8.47 5.01
C ALA A 291 -28.97 -9.96 4.96
N ASN A 292 -28.71 -10.72 6.03
CA ASN A 292 -29.04 -12.13 6.10
C ASN A 292 -30.56 -12.38 6.06
N LYS A 293 -31.36 -11.61 6.82
CA LYS A 293 -32.83 -11.71 6.79
C LYS A 293 -33.40 -11.38 5.41
N ARG A 294 -32.92 -10.32 4.77
CA ARG A 294 -33.37 -9.88 3.44
C ARG A 294 -32.96 -10.88 2.36
N LEU A 295 -31.74 -11.39 2.42
CA LEU A 295 -31.27 -12.41 1.48
C LEU A 295 -32.09 -13.70 1.58
N GLN A 296 -32.38 -14.18 2.79
CA GLN A 296 -33.26 -15.33 3.00
C GLN A 296 -34.67 -15.09 2.43
N PHE A 297 -35.21 -13.90 2.65
CA PHE A 297 -36.52 -13.51 2.13
C PHE A 297 -36.58 -13.56 0.59
N TRP A 298 -35.62 -12.95 -0.10
CA TRP A 298 -35.60 -12.93 -1.58
C TRP A 298 -35.32 -14.30 -2.18
N ILE A 299 -34.40 -15.08 -1.59
CA ILE A 299 -34.12 -16.46 -2.03
C ILE A 299 -35.37 -17.34 -1.92
N GLY A 300 -36.15 -17.19 -0.86
CA GLY A 300 -37.37 -17.97 -0.63
C GLY A 300 -38.48 -17.74 -1.66
N ARG A 301 -38.47 -16.60 -2.37
CA ARG A 301 -39.54 -16.22 -3.33
C ARG A 301 -39.23 -16.55 -4.78
N SER A 302 -37.95 -16.64 -5.14
CA SER A 302 -37.45 -16.85 -6.52
C SER A 302 -37.88 -18.14 -7.25
N SER A 303 -38.82 -18.92 -6.70
CA SER A 303 -39.32 -20.17 -7.30
C SER A 303 -40.75 -20.07 -7.83
N GLN A 304 -41.44 -18.93 -7.64
CA GLN A 304 -42.84 -18.74 -8.04
C GLN A 304 -42.97 -17.60 -9.05
N SER A 305 -44.06 -17.61 -9.84
CA SER A 305 -44.43 -16.50 -10.71
C SER A 305 -44.73 -15.25 -9.88
N PRO A 306 -44.18 -14.07 -10.24
CA PRO A 306 -44.43 -12.83 -9.51
C PRO A 306 -45.91 -12.49 -9.42
N THR A 307 -46.31 -11.96 -8.26
CA THR A 307 -47.64 -11.46 -7.95
C THR A 307 -47.63 -9.95 -7.75
N SER A 308 -48.82 -9.34 -7.72
CA SER A 308 -48.96 -7.91 -7.42
C SER A 308 -48.40 -7.50 -6.04
N TYR A 309 -48.31 -8.42 -5.08
CA TYR A 309 -47.64 -8.15 -3.81
C TYR A 309 -46.12 -8.08 -3.97
N ASP A 310 -45.53 -8.96 -4.80
CA ASP A 310 -44.10 -8.93 -5.10
C ASP A 310 -43.69 -7.59 -5.73
N ALA A 311 -44.54 -7.01 -6.58
CA ALA A 311 -44.33 -5.68 -7.15
C ALA A 311 -44.21 -4.57 -6.09
N VAL A 312 -44.97 -4.65 -5.00
CA VAL A 312 -44.85 -3.68 -3.89
C VAL A 312 -43.60 -3.98 -3.05
N ASP A 313 -43.33 -5.26 -2.80
CA ASP A 313 -42.21 -5.68 -1.97
C ASP A 313 -40.86 -5.30 -2.59
N VAL A 314 -40.70 -5.41 -3.92
CA VAL A 314 -39.45 -5.01 -4.58
C VAL A 314 -39.20 -3.51 -4.48
N GLU A 315 -40.24 -2.67 -4.62
CA GLU A 315 -40.12 -1.23 -4.42
C GLU A 315 -39.71 -0.90 -2.99
N GLN A 316 -40.32 -1.57 -2.01
CA GLN A 316 -39.96 -1.41 -0.61
C GLN A 316 -38.52 -1.85 -0.33
N GLY A 317 -38.09 -2.97 -0.93
CA GLY A 317 -36.73 -3.47 -0.84
C GLY A 317 -35.69 -2.51 -1.41
N LEU A 318 -35.97 -1.91 -2.58
CA LEU A 318 -35.10 -0.90 -3.19
C LEU A 318 -35.03 0.37 -2.34
N MET A 319 -36.16 0.83 -1.81
CA MET A 319 -36.18 1.96 -0.88
C MET A 319 -35.36 1.69 0.39
N GLU A 320 -35.45 0.48 0.95
CA GLU A 320 -34.66 0.08 2.13
C GLU A 320 -33.15 0.05 1.81
N LEU A 321 -32.77 -0.56 0.69
CA LEU A 321 -31.39 -0.62 0.21
C LEU A 321 -30.81 0.79 0.06
N ARG A 322 -31.57 1.71 -0.56
CA ARG A 322 -31.21 3.12 -0.73
C ARG A 322 -31.13 3.86 0.61
N LYS A 323 -32.09 3.64 1.51
CA LYS A 323 -32.15 4.28 2.85
C LYS A 323 -30.96 3.89 3.72
N LEU A 324 -30.55 2.62 3.64
CA LEU A 324 -29.38 2.11 4.36
C LEU A 324 -28.07 2.44 3.62
N GLY A 325 -28.13 2.99 2.41
CA GLY A 325 -26.93 3.36 1.64
C GLY A 325 -26.02 2.17 1.35
N ILE A 326 -26.61 0.98 1.14
CA ILE A 326 -25.86 -0.28 1.02
C ILE A 326 -24.82 -0.21 -0.11
N GLU A 327 -25.20 0.27 -1.30
CA GLU A 327 -24.28 0.46 -2.44
C GLU A 327 -23.07 1.33 -2.08
N ARG A 328 -23.31 2.48 -1.43
CA ARG A 328 -22.21 3.37 -1.01
C ARG A 328 -21.29 2.70 -0.01
N ARG A 329 -21.85 2.00 0.97
CA ARG A 329 -21.06 1.30 2.00
C ARG A 329 -20.26 0.13 1.40
N LEU A 330 -20.83 -0.56 0.42
CA LEU A 330 -20.13 -1.61 -0.34
C LEU A 330 -18.96 -1.06 -1.13
N TRP A 331 -19.15 0.10 -1.78
CA TRP A 331 -18.06 0.82 -2.43
C TRP A 331 -16.97 1.20 -1.43
N GLU A 332 -17.31 1.85 -0.33
CA GLU A 332 -16.36 2.26 0.72
C GLU A 332 -15.60 1.07 1.33
N ALA A 333 -16.28 -0.07 1.55
CA ALA A 333 -15.66 -1.30 2.04
C ALA A 333 -14.63 -1.85 1.04
N SER A 334 -15.00 -1.96 -0.24
CA SER A 334 -14.09 -2.39 -1.32
C SER A 334 -12.84 -1.51 -1.39
N ARG A 335 -12.97 -0.19 -1.20
CA ARG A 335 -11.82 0.74 -1.22
C ARG A 335 -10.87 0.52 -0.04
N LYS A 336 -11.39 0.26 1.15
CA LYS A 336 -10.57 -0.01 2.35
C LYS A 336 -9.77 -1.30 2.22
N GLU A 337 -10.37 -2.37 1.69
CA GLU A 337 -9.67 -3.65 1.45
C GLU A 337 -8.43 -3.46 0.56
N THR A 338 -8.50 -2.58 -0.44
CA THR A 338 -7.34 -2.30 -1.31
C THR A 338 -6.21 -1.54 -0.61
N GLU A 339 -6.53 -0.70 0.38
CA GLU A 339 -5.53 0.06 1.15
C GLU A 339 -4.80 -0.84 2.15
N ASP A 340 -5.52 -1.75 2.81
CA ASP A 340 -4.95 -2.69 3.79
C ASP A 340 -4.04 -3.73 3.10
N HIS A 341 -4.41 -4.22 1.91
CA HIS A 341 -3.55 -5.11 1.13
C HIS A 341 -2.23 -4.46 0.67
N ASP A 342 -2.24 -3.16 0.35
CA ASP A 342 -1.03 -2.44 -0.08
C ASP A 342 -0.11 -2.10 1.11
N SER A 343 -0.70 -1.85 2.29
CA SER A 343 0.06 -1.65 3.53
C SER A 343 0.80 -2.92 3.98
N SER A 344 0.20 -4.10 3.79
CA SER A 344 0.80 -5.40 4.18
C SER A 344 1.90 -5.88 3.21
N LEU A 345 1.82 -5.52 1.92
CA LEU A 345 2.87 -5.84 0.93
C LEU A 345 4.10 -4.94 1.03
N THR A 346 3.97 -3.77 1.65
CA THR A 346 5.09 -2.80 1.81
C THR A 346 5.77 -2.87 3.18
N GLY A 347 5.32 -3.76 4.06
CA GLY A 347 5.92 -4.07 5.36
C GLY A 347 6.71 -5.38 5.33
N ASN A 348 7.80 -5.45 4.57
CA ASN A 348 8.87 -6.44 4.73
C ASN A 348 10.21 -5.86 4.24
#